data_AF-S3JJ43-F1
#
_entry.id   AF-S3JJ43-F1
#
_cell.length_a   1.000
_cell.length_b   1.000
_cell.length_c   1.000
_cell.angle_alpha   90.00
_cell.angle_beta   90.00
_cell.angle_gamma   90.00
#
_symmetry.space_group_name_H-M   'P 1'
#
loop_
_entity.id
_entity.type
_entity.pdbx_description
1 polymer ?
#
loop_
_entity_poly.entity_id
_entity_poly.type
_entity_poly.pdbx_seq_one_letter_code
_entity_poly.pdbx_strand_id
1 'polypeptide(L)'
;MMKAILRGSIFSLLLLGVASDRRLEWLQGSVRSQETALEVAVPDKATVVLKRGNPLTGRLTAFNQASLRLSAGGYSETVPLNQIKSIEFEGDVWIEGERLPSRIRGYVKPWPGVPVTAFRLQNPPQSAKVNLNRVLTPEELRKLLNIKDKVHVLSKISFDSPQKMTLEAFTMPKK
;
A
#
# COMPACT_ATOMS: atom_id res chain seq x y z
N MET A 1 15.33 -39.89 59.74
CA MET A 1 15.16 -38.70 60.61
C MET A 1 13.68 -38.40 60.77
N MET A 2 13.27 -38.26 62.04
CA MET A 2 12.09 -37.58 62.62
C MET A 2 10.64 -37.85 62.15
N LYS A 3 9.78 -37.90 63.18
CA LYS A 3 8.38 -38.32 63.30
C LYS A 3 7.37 -37.15 63.20
N ALA A 4 6.09 -37.56 63.12
CA ALA A 4 4.86 -36.93 63.63
C ALA A 4 4.20 -35.87 62.71
N ILE A 5 3.00 -36.12 62.16
CA ILE A 5 1.62 -36.14 62.74
C ILE A 5 1.23 -34.79 63.36
N LEU A 6 0.15 -34.15 62.86
CA LEU A 6 -1.06 -33.79 63.63
C LEU A 6 -2.11 -32.97 62.83
N ARG A 7 -3.38 -33.38 62.98
CA ARG A 7 -4.65 -32.61 63.18
C ARG A 7 -4.92 -31.43 62.24
N GLY A 8 -5.99 -31.38 61.44
CA GLY A 8 -7.40 -31.60 61.79
C GLY A 8 -8.01 -30.31 62.34
N SER A 9 -8.92 -29.65 61.62
CA SER A 9 -10.18 -29.07 62.14
C SER A 9 -10.98 -28.32 61.04
N ILE A 10 -12.27 -28.16 61.33
CA ILE A 10 -13.44 -27.96 60.48
C ILE A 10 -13.94 -26.50 60.64
N PHE A 11 -15.02 -26.14 59.92
CA PHE A 11 -15.93 -24.98 60.08
C PHE A 11 -15.52 -23.67 59.38
N SER A 12 -16.41 -22.84 58.82
CA SER A 12 -17.78 -22.94 58.28
C SER A 12 -18.20 -21.52 57.86
N LEU A 13 -19.23 -21.46 57.01
CA LEU A 13 -20.24 -20.38 56.88
C LEU A 13 -19.91 -19.00 56.26
N LEU A 14 -20.58 -18.78 55.11
CA LEU A 14 -21.58 -17.73 54.82
C LEU A 14 -21.15 -16.24 54.83
N LEU A 15 -21.30 -15.56 53.67
CA LEU A 15 -22.28 -14.47 53.49
C LEU A 15 -22.39 -14.00 52.02
N LEU A 16 -23.65 -13.83 51.59
CA LEU A 16 -24.10 -13.19 50.35
C LEU A 16 -23.58 -11.75 50.23
N GLY A 17 -23.36 -11.29 48.99
CA GLY A 17 -23.16 -9.87 48.74
C GLY A 17 -23.03 -9.47 47.27
N VAL A 18 -24.19 -9.24 46.64
CA VAL A 18 -24.47 -8.20 45.62
C VAL A 18 -24.03 -8.46 44.16
N ALA A 19 -25.01 -8.19 43.32
CA ALA A 19 -25.08 -8.37 41.87
C ALA A 19 -24.17 -7.44 41.06
N SER A 20 -24.11 -7.81 39.77
CA SER A 20 -24.04 -6.96 38.58
C SER A 20 -22.73 -6.98 37.80
N ASP A 21 -22.91 -7.43 36.56
CA ASP A 21 -22.25 -7.01 35.33
C ASP A 21 -20.73 -7.04 35.24
N ARG A 22 -20.26 -7.93 34.38
CA ARG A 22 -19.32 -7.65 33.27
C ARG A 22 -19.16 -8.92 32.44
N ARG A 23 -20.25 -9.36 31.82
CA ARG A 23 -20.19 -10.30 30.71
C ARG A 23 -20.17 -9.48 29.41
N LEU A 24 -19.09 -9.66 28.65
CA LEU A 24 -18.99 -9.39 27.21
C LEU A 24 -18.69 -7.93 26.79
N GLU A 25 -17.67 -7.31 27.39
CA GLU A 25 -16.88 -6.28 26.68
C GLU A 25 -15.84 -6.95 25.77
N TRP A 26 -16.30 -7.50 24.64
CA TRP A 26 -15.45 -7.68 23.46
C TRP A 26 -16.28 -7.72 22.18
N LEU A 27 -17.27 -6.83 22.05
CA LEU A 27 -17.55 -6.26 20.73
C LEU A 27 -16.40 -5.31 20.38
N GLN A 28 -15.20 -5.86 20.17
CA GLN A 28 -14.22 -5.19 19.32
C GLN A 28 -14.78 -5.30 17.90
N GLY A 29 -15.73 -4.41 17.62
CA GLY A 29 -16.09 -4.08 16.26
C GLY A 29 -14.77 -3.89 15.53
N SER A 30 -14.56 -4.70 14.50
CA SER A 30 -13.56 -4.45 13.50
C SER A 30 -13.80 -3.03 13.02
N VAL A 31 -13.04 -2.07 13.57
CA VAL A 31 -12.90 -0.75 13.00
C VAL A 31 -12.29 -1.03 11.65
N ARG A 32 -13.16 -1.16 10.66
CA ARG A 32 -12.81 -1.20 9.25
C ARG A 32 -12.04 0.09 9.06
N SER A 33 -10.71 0.00 9.11
CA SER A 33 -9.81 1.11 8.85
C SER A 33 -10.33 1.74 7.57
N GLN A 34 -10.84 2.96 7.68
CA GLN A 34 -11.27 3.72 6.51
C GLN A 34 -10.09 3.64 5.55
N GLU A 35 -10.31 3.06 4.36
CA GLU A 35 -9.23 2.78 3.43
C GLU A 35 -8.60 4.12 3.04
N THR A 36 -7.46 4.44 3.66
CA THR A 36 -6.74 5.71 3.46
C THR A 36 -5.76 5.64 2.30
N ALA A 37 -5.61 4.46 1.71
CA ALA A 37 -4.73 4.21 0.58
C ALA A 37 -5.55 4.27 -0.71
N LEU A 38 -5.09 5.11 -1.63
CA LEU A 38 -5.59 5.16 -3.00
C LEU A 38 -5.06 3.95 -3.77
N GLU A 39 -5.95 3.21 -4.43
CA GLU A 39 -5.53 2.23 -5.41
C GLU A 39 -5.25 2.92 -6.75
N VAL A 40 -4.09 2.62 -7.33
CA VAL A 40 -3.68 3.11 -8.65
C VAL A 40 -3.38 1.91 -9.55
N ALA A 41 -3.91 1.90 -10.77
CA ALA A 41 -3.51 0.93 -11.77
C ALA A 41 -2.10 1.23 -12.25
N VAL A 42 -1.32 0.17 -12.48
CA VAL A 42 0.07 0.25 -12.92
C VAL A 42 0.17 -0.38 -14.31
N PRO A 43 0.58 0.38 -15.34
CA PRO A 43 0.78 -0.17 -16.68
C PRO A 43 1.79 -1.33 -16.71
N ASP A 44 1.60 -2.26 -17.65
CA ASP A 44 2.37 -3.50 -17.75
C ASP A 44 3.83 -3.31 -18.17
N LYS A 45 4.17 -2.15 -18.75
CA LYS A 45 5.52 -1.77 -19.13
C LYS A 45 6.01 -0.56 -18.31
N ALA A 46 7.24 -0.68 -17.83
CA ALA A 46 7.96 0.35 -17.11
C ALA A 46 9.36 0.53 -17.71
N THR A 47 9.74 1.79 -17.92
CA THR A 47 11.07 2.21 -18.35
C THR A 47 11.75 2.93 -17.19
N VAL A 48 12.78 2.32 -16.62
CA VAL A 48 13.58 2.86 -15.53
C VAL A 48 14.73 3.67 -16.12
N VAL A 49 14.68 4.98 -15.91
CA VAL A 49 15.72 5.91 -16.30
C VAL A 49 16.75 5.99 -15.17
N LEU A 50 17.95 5.53 -15.44
CA LEU A 50 19.05 5.57 -14.49
C LEU A 50 19.69 6.97 -14.46
N LYS A 51 20.33 7.30 -13.35
CA LYS A 51 21.17 8.51 -13.24
C LYS A 51 22.43 8.42 -14.11
N ARG A 52 22.89 7.19 -14.39
CA ARG A 52 24.04 6.87 -15.25
C ARG A 52 23.77 5.57 -15.98
N GLY A 53 24.22 5.46 -17.23
CA GLY A 53 24.01 4.28 -18.07
C GLY A 53 22.70 4.32 -18.86
N ASN A 54 22.40 3.20 -19.51
CA ASN A 54 21.23 3.06 -20.38
C ASN A 54 19.96 2.79 -19.57
N PRO A 55 18.79 3.25 -20.04
CA PRO A 55 17.52 2.92 -19.40
C PRO A 55 17.24 1.41 -19.50
N LEU A 56 16.53 0.89 -18.50
CA LEU A 56 16.09 -0.49 -18.43
C LEU A 56 14.59 -0.55 -18.66
N THR A 57 14.13 -1.47 -19.51
CA THR A 57 12.71 -1.61 -19.84
C THR A 57 12.23 -2.99 -19.47
N GLY A 58 11.08 -3.07 -18.81
CA GLY A 58 10.45 -4.34 -18.49
C GLY A 58 9.20 -4.13 -17.64
N ARG A 59 8.75 -5.21 -17.02
CA ARG A 59 7.63 -5.20 -16.11
C ARG A 59 8.11 -5.02 -14.68
N LEU A 60 7.59 -4.03 -13.97
CA LEU A 60 7.86 -3.82 -12.55
C LEU A 60 7.23 -4.96 -11.73
N THR A 61 8.04 -5.69 -10.97
CA THR A 61 7.61 -6.88 -10.21
C THR A 61 7.82 -6.76 -8.71
N ALA A 62 8.71 -5.86 -8.27
CA ALA A 62 8.87 -5.53 -6.86
C ALA A 62 9.31 -4.07 -6.71
N PHE A 63 8.92 -3.46 -5.60
CA PHE A 63 9.30 -2.10 -5.23
C PHE A 63 9.33 -2.00 -3.70
N ASN A 64 10.42 -1.46 -3.14
CA ASN A 64 10.55 -1.19 -1.72
C ASN A 64 11.44 0.06 -1.48
N GLN A 65 11.75 0.37 -0.22
CA GLN A 65 12.52 1.55 0.14
C GLN A 65 13.96 1.58 -0.41
N ALA A 66 14.53 0.43 -0.73
CA ALA A 66 15.93 0.31 -1.15
C ALA A 66 16.06 0.14 -2.66
N SER A 67 15.13 -0.59 -3.30
CA SER A 67 15.27 -1.04 -4.68
C SER A 67 13.93 -1.33 -5.35
N LEU A 68 13.98 -1.51 -6.66
CA LEU A 68 12.92 -2.12 -7.45
C LEU A 68 13.44 -3.34 -8.20
N ARG A 69 12.53 -4.17 -8.72
CA ARG A 69 12.86 -5.30 -9.60
C ARG A 69 12.07 -5.23 -10.90
N LEU A 70 12.76 -5.25 -12.04
CA LEU A 70 12.19 -5.38 -13.38
C LEU A 70 12.29 -6.82 -13.87
N SER A 71 11.36 -7.23 -14.73
CA SER A 71 11.42 -8.50 -15.47
C SER A 71 11.18 -8.28 -16.97
N ALA A 72 11.99 -8.91 -17.82
CA ALA A 72 11.84 -8.89 -19.28
C ALA A 72 12.52 -10.12 -19.90
N GLY A 73 11.88 -10.75 -20.89
CA GLY A 73 12.48 -11.87 -21.64
C GLY A 73 12.93 -13.07 -20.80
N GLY A 74 12.28 -13.35 -19.67
CA GLY A 74 12.67 -14.42 -18.75
C GLY A 74 13.77 -14.04 -17.74
N TYR A 75 14.34 -12.85 -17.86
CA TYR A 75 15.33 -12.31 -16.94
C TYR A 75 14.71 -11.35 -15.93
N SER A 76 15.39 -11.11 -14.82
CA SER A 76 15.01 -10.09 -13.85
C SER A 76 16.21 -9.36 -13.29
N GLU A 77 16.06 -8.07 -13.07
CA GLU A 77 17.11 -7.18 -12.60
C GLU A 77 16.61 -6.36 -11.41
N THR A 78 17.44 -6.27 -10.36
CA THR A 78 17.16 -5.47 -9.18
C THR A 78 17.99 -4.19 -9.23
N VAL A 79 17.32 -3.04 -9.19
CA VAL A 79 17.95 -1.72 -9.32
C VAL A 79 17.79 -0.94 -8.02
N PRO A 80 18.89 -0.48 -7.38
CA PRO A 80 18.83 0.39 -6.22
C PRO A 80 18.17 1.74 -6.53
N LEU A 81 17.26 2.21 -5.67
CA LEU A 81 16.54 3.48 -5.90
C LEU A 81 17.48 4.69 -5.97
N ASN A 82 18.61 4.66 -5.28
CA ASN A 82 19.59 5.74 -5.32
C ASN A 82 20.28 5.89 -6.70
N GLN A 83 20.19 4.89 -7.59
CA GLN A 83 20.70 4.93 -8.96
C GLN A 83 19.63 5.37 -9.97
N ILE A 84 18.36 5.47 -9.55
CA ILE A 84 17.24 5.74 -10.44
C ILE A 84 16.91 7.23 -10.43
N LYS A 85 16.69 7.79 -11.62
CA LYS A 85 16.16 9.14 -11.81
C LYS A 85 14.65 9.13 -11.83
N SER A 86 14.06 8.26 -12.66
CA SER A 86 12.62 8.12 -12.78
C SER A 86 12.20 6.75 -13.31
N ILE A 87 10.91 6.45 -13.21
CA ILE A 87 10.25 5.29 -13.81
C ILE A 87 9.09 5.83 -14.63
N GLU A 88 9.05 5.51 -15.92
CA GLU A 88 7.99 5.92 -16.84
C GLU A 88 7.15 4.69 -17.19
N PHE A 89 5.84 4.81 -17.08
CA PHE A 89 4.91 3.71 -17.28
C PHE A 89 4.12 3.89 -18.57
N GLU A 90 3.97 2.80 -19.31
CA GLU A 90 3.26 2.75 -20.58
C GLU A 90 2.66 1.36 -20.82
N GLY A 91 1.91 1.21 -21.91
CA GLY A 91 1.27 -0.05 -22.27
C GLY A 91 -0.14 -0.16 -21.71
N ASP A 92 -0.54 -1.36 -21.33
CA ASP A 92 -1.90 -1.64 -20.93
C ASP A 92 -2.02 -1.76 -19.41
N VAL A 93 -3.20 -1.47 -18.89
CA VAL A 93 -3.56 -1.63 -17.48
C VAL A 93 -4.65 -2.68 -17.33
N TRP A 94 -4.64 -3.37 -16.19
CA TRP A 94 -5.70 -4.30 -15.81
C TRP A 94 -6.68 -3.60 -14.89
N ILE A 95 -7.93 -3.49 -15.32
CA ILE A 95 -9.02 -2.85 -14.58
C ILE A 95 -10.17 -3.83 -14.52
N GLU A 96 -10.55 -4.26 -13.32
CA GLU A 96 -11.69 -5.18 -13.11
C GLU A 96 -11.60 -6.48 -13.95
N GLY A 97 -10.38 -6.95 -14.23
CA GLY A 97 -10.11 -8.15 -15.02
C GLY A 97 -10.01 -7.92 -16.53
N GLU A 98 -10.27 -6.70 -17.00
CA GLU A 98 -10.13 -6.32 -18.41
C GLU A 98 -8.80 -5.60 -18.65
N ARG A 99 -8.19 -5.86 -19.80
CA ARG A 99 -6.96 -5.21 -20.24
C ARG A 99 -7.32 -4.02 -21.12
N LEU A 100 -7.02 -2.82 -20.64
CA LEU A 100 -7.35 -1.56 -21.32
C LEU A 100 -6.07 -0.79 -21.68
N PRO A 101 -6.02 -0.15 -22.87
CA PRO A 101 -4.85 0.64 -23.26
C PRO A 101 -4.74 1.89 -22.40
N SER A 102 -3.61 2.05 -21.71
CA SER A 102 -3.37 3.24 -20.90
C SER A 102 -2.89 4.40 -21.76
N ARG A 103 -3.86 5.19 -22.23
CA ARG A 103 -3.57 6.40 -23.02
C ARG A 103 -3.84 7.64 -22.18
N ILE A 104 -2.81 8.46 -22.01
CA ILE A 104 -2.96 9.79 -21.39
C ILE A 104 -3.82 10.64 -22.33
N ARG A 105 -5.07 10.91 -21.93
CA ARG A 105 -6.02 11.73 -22.70
C ARG A 105 -6.41 13.03 -21.97
N GLY A 106 -5.66 13.41 -20.95
CA GLY A 106 -6.01 14.56 -20.12
C GLY A 106 -4.90 14.95 -19.14
N TYR A 107 -5.31 15.66 -18.09
CA TYR A 107 -4.39 16.18 -17.08
C TYR A 107 -3.73 15.06 -16.27
N VAL A 108 -2.41 15.12 -16.17
CA VAL A 108 -1.61 14.30 -15.27
C VAL A 108 -1.46 15.07 -13.96
N LYS A 109 -1.92 14.48 -12.86
CA LYS A 109 -1.85 15.06 -11.53
C LYS A 109 -0.54 14.62 -10.85
N PRO A 110 0.35 15.56 -10.48
CA PRO A 110 1.51 15.26 -9.67
C PRO A 110 1.15 15.24 -8.17
N TRP A 111 1.72 14.31 -7.44
CA TRP A 111 1.73 14.23 -5.99
C TRP A 111 3.20 14.27 -5.52
N PRO A 112 3.73 15.47 -5.23
CA PRO A 112 5.13 15.63 -4.86
C PRO A 112 5.39 15.22 -3.40
N GLY A 113 6.64 14.86 -3.10
CA GLY A 113 7.09 14.63 -1.73
C GLY A 113 6.50 13.38 -1.07
N VAL A 114 5.93 12.45 -1.85
CA VAL A 114 5.38 11.18 -1.37
C VAL A 114 6.52 10.35 -0.78
N PRO A 115 6.44 9.89 0.48
CA PRO A 115 7.43 8.98 1.03
C PRO A 115 7.47 7.68 0.23
N VAL A 116 8.65 7.13 -0.04
CA VAL A 116 8.77 5.85 -0.77
C VAL A 116 8.00 4.71 -0.09
N THR A 117 7.90 4.73 1.25
CA THR A 117 7.10 3.79 2.06
C THR A 117 5.60 3.84 1.83
N ALA A 118 5.10 4.93 1.26
CA ALA A 118 3.69 5.12 1.00
C ALA A 118 3.20 4.37 -0.24
N PHE A 119 4.11 3.94 -1.12
CA PHE A 119 3.79 3.16 -2.32
C PHE A 119 4.04 1.68 -2.07
N ARG A 120 3.03 0.86 -2.31
CA ARG A 120 3.09 -0.60 -2.18
C ARG A 120 2.56 -1.26 -3.44
N LEU A 121 3.45 -1.90 -4.18
CA LEU A 121 3.10 -2.68 -5.36
C LEU A 121 2.30 -3.93 -4.96
N GLN A 122 1.27 -4.29 -5.74
CA GLN A 122 0.46 -5.50 -5.56
C GLN A 122 0.71 -6.51 -6.70
N ASN A 123 0.05 -7.68 -6.65
CA ASN A 123 0.30 -8.85 -7.51
C ASN A 123 0.56 -8.53 -9.00
N PRO A 124 1.49 -9.24 -9.67
CA PRO A 124 2.59 -8.54 -10.34
C PRO A 124 2.32 -8.13 -11.80
N PRO A 125 2.58 -6.84 -12.12
CA PRO A 125 1.82 -5.74 -11.57
C PRO A 125 0.43 -5.73 -12.19
N GLN A 126 -0.56 -5.37 -11.37
CA GLN A 126 -1.90 -4.99 -11.85
C GLN A 126 -2.40 -3.73 -11.13
N SER A 127 -1.93 -3.45 -9.91
CA SER A 127 -2.17 -2.18 -9.21
C SER A 127 -1.13 -1.91 -8.12
N ALA A 128 -1.22 -0.74 -7.49
CA ALA A 128 -0.47 -0.36 -6.30
C ALA A 128 -1.37 0.40 -5.31
N LYS A 129 -1.07 0.25 -4.02
CA LYS A 129 -1.67 1.09 -2.97
C LYS A 129 -0.75 2.27 -2.66
N VAL A 130 -1.32 3.47 -2.60
CA VAL A 130 -0.62 4.73 -2.35
C VAL A 130 -1.24 5.47 -1.17
N ASN A 131 -0.48 5.67 -0.10
CA ASN A 131 -0.93 6.47 1.04
C ASN A 131 -0.56 7.96 0.87
N LEU A 132 -1.56 8.80 0.64
CA LEU A 132 -1.36 10.24 0.40
C LEU A 132 -1.71 11.13 1.60
N ASN A 133 -1.93 10.55 2.79
CA ASN A 133 -2.37 11.28 3.98
C ASN A 133 -1.41 12.40 4.47
N ARG A 134 -0.11 12.30 4.12
CA ARG A 134 0.91 13.29 4.44
C ARG A 134 1.19 14.25 3.28
N VAL A 135 0.49 14.09 2.16
CA VAL A 135 0.69 14.83 0.92
C VAL A 135 -0.54 15.68 0.58
N LEU A 136 -1.74 15.20 0.90
CA LEU A 136 -3.01 15.84 0.60
C LEU A 136 -3.78 16.18 1.86
N THR A 137 -4.68 17.16 1.78
CA THR A 137 -5.62 17.40 2.87
C THR A 137 -6.64 16.25 2.98
N PRO A 138 -7.27 16.05 4.16
CA PRO A 138 -8.31 15.04 4.32
C PRO A 138 -9.47 15.18 3.31
N GLU A 139 -9.84 16.40 2.95
CA GLU A 139 -10.90 16.71 1.99
C GLU A 139 -10.50 16.29 0.57
N GLU A 140 -9.26 16.59 0.16
CA GLU A 140 -8.73 16.19 -1.14
C GLU A 140 -8.59 14.68 -1.26
N LEU A 141 -8.09 14.03 -0.20
CA LEU A 141 -7.98 12.58 -0.14
C LEU A 141 -9.36 11.92 -0.23
N ARG A 142 -10.36 12.42 0.52
CA ARG A 142 -11.75 11.94 0.41
C ARG A 142 -12.31 12.09 -0.99
N LYS A 143 -12.05 13.23 -1.66
CA LYS A 143 -12.49 13.45 -3.04
C LYS A 143 -11.88 12.41 -3.98
N LEU A 144 -10.58 12.11 -3.84
CA LEU A 144 -9.91 11.09 -4.67
C LEU A 144 -10.47 9.68 -4.42
N LEU A 145 -10.65 9.30 -3.16
CA LEU A 145 -11.13 7.96 -2.78
C LEU A 145 -12.60 7.72 -3.16
N ASN A 146 -13.39 8.78 -3.33
CA ASN A 146 -14.82 8.68 -3.66
C ASN A 146 -15.12 8.59 -5.16
N ILE A 147 -14.11 8.62 -6.03
CA ILE A 147 -14.31 8.47 -7.48
C ILE A 147 -14.55 7.00 -7.79
N LYS A 148 -15.74 6.66 -8.31
CA LYS A 148 -16.16 5.26 -8.54
C LYS A 148 -16.11 4.81 -9.99
N ASP A 149 -16.31 5.75 -10.92
CA ASP A 149 -16.44 5.55 -12.36
C ASP A 149 -15.09 5.63 -13.11
N LYS A 150 -14.05 6.11 -12.43
CA LYS A 150 -12.70 6.24 -12.97
C LYS A 150 -11.71 5.47 -12.13
N VAL A 151 -10.55 5.23 -12.73
CA VAL A 151 -9.37 4.68 -12.08
C VAL A 151 -8.20 5.65 -12.24
N HIS A 152 -7.38 5.74 -11.21
CA HIS A 152 -6.11 6.45 -11.27
C HIS A 152 -5.06 5.54 -11.88
N VAL A 153 -4.37 6.01 -12.91
CA VAL A 153 -3.33 5.25 -13.60
C VAL A 153 -2.00 5.95 -13.44
N LEU A 154 -1.02 5.22 -12.95
CA LEU A 154 0.34 5.71 -12.74
C LEU A 154 1.02 5.94 -14.09
N SER A 155 1.53 7.14 -14.32
CA SER A 155 2.30 7.49 -15.52
C SER A 155 3.79 7.60 -15.24
N LYS A 156 4.18 8.15 -14.08
CA LYS A 156 5.58 8.37 -13.75
C LYS A 156 5.84 8.37 -12.25
N ILE A 157 7.03 7.90 -11.87
CA ILE A 157 7.64 8.13 -10.56
C ILE A 157 8.96 8.85 -10.77
N SER A 158 9.18 9.98 -10.09
CA SER A 158 10.43 10.72 -10.11
C SER A 158 11.05 10.75 -8.71
N PHE A 159 12.34 10.44 -8.59
CA PHE A 159 13.04 10.40 -7.29
C PHE A 159 13.77 11.71 -7.03
N ASP A 160 13.06 12.66 -6.42
CA ASP A 160 13.55 14.02 -6.22
C ASP A 160 14.56 14.13 -5.07
N SER A 161 14.47 13.26 -4.07
CA SER A 161 15.37 13.23 -2.91
C SER A 161 15.41 11.84 -2.26
N PRO A 162 16.38 11.57 -1.37
CA PRO A 162 16.38 10.32 -0.62
C PRO A 162 15.03 10.10 0.10
N GLN A 163 14.45 8.92 -0.08
CA GLN A 163 13.20 8.48 0.57
C GLN A 163 11.91 9.23 0.18
N LYS A 164 11.95 10.20 -0.73
CA LYS A 164 10.75 10.85 -1.29
C LYS A 164 10.73 10.77 -2.81
N MET A 165 9.54 10.77 -3.36
CA MET A 165 9.30 10.74 -4.79
C MET A 165 8.10 11.61 -5.15
N THR A 166 8.05 12.03 -6.41
CA THR A 166 6.84 12.55 -7.03
C THR A 166 6.17 11.42 -7.79
N LEU A 167 4.89 11.19 -7.48
CA LEU A 167 4.02 10.28 -8.23
C LEU A 167 3.17 11.09 -9.20
N GLU A 168 3.15 10.70 -10.46
CA GLU A 168 2.28 11.29 -11.46
C GLU A 168 1.24 10.25 -11.89
N ALA A 169 -0.02 10.66 -11.87
CA ALA A 169 -1.12 9.81 -12.28
C ALA A 169 -2.17 10.60 -13.05
N PHE A 170 -2.82 9.95 -14.01
CA PHE A 170 -3.99 10.47 -14.70
C PHE A 170 -5.22 9.63 -14.36
N THR A 171 -6.39 10.06 -14.80
CA THR A 171 -7.62 9.27 -14.65
C THR A 171 -8.12 8.77 -15.99
N MET A 172 -8.65 7.55 -16.01
CA MET A 172 -9.38 7.01 -17.15
C MET A 172 -10.70 6.40 -16.67
N PRO A 173 -11.74 6.35 -17.53
CA PRO A 173 -12.95 5.62 -17.20
C PRO A 173 -12.64 4.13 -17.08
N LYS A 174 -13.42 3.42 -16.25
CA LYS A 174 -13.28 1.96 -16.10
C LYS A 174 -13.81 1.18 -17.32
N LYS A 175 -14.63 1.81 -18.17
CA LYS A 175 -15.28 1.25 -19.37
C LYS A 175 -15.36 2.32 -20.45
#